data_AF-A0A2V9JN22-F1
#
_entry.id   AF-A0A2V9JN22-F1
#
_cell.length_a   1.000
_cell.length_b   1.000
_cell.length_c   1.000
_cell.angle_alpha   90.00
_cell.angle_beta   90.00
_cell.angle_gamma   90.00
#
_symmetry.space_group_name_H-M   'P 1'
#
loop_
_entity.id
_entity.type
_entity.pdbx_description
1 polymer ?
#
loop_
_entity_poly.entity_id
_entity_poly.type
_entity_poly.pdbx_seq_one_letter_code
_entity_poly.pdbx_strand_id
1 'polypeptide(L)'
;MKTTRNAGLPFAALRAGLLMALLFSFAQVLSGADNKKNDVEDVGNRKVAHKSIISQEKEIAIGKQYATEIDHSAKIITDPVINEYVNRVAQNVARNSDLTIPLTVKIIDDPTINAFTLPGGFLYVNTGMLLAADEEDQVAGVLAHEIAHAAARHWASQMTKMTLMQYAMIPLIFTPMSYPVYVAAAQGLNFGVPLAFLKFNRSAEAEADYLGLQYMYKAGYDPNSYVAFFGKVIQEERREPGSVPKVFMDHPPTPDRIVKSEEEIKEILPKRDQYLVSTSEFDDVKSRMQMVISNRRKQERPGPTLKKRESTDKTTTAQTPSTTDQGKEDDKPPVLKRRD
;
A
#
# COMPACT_ATOMS: atom_id res chain seq x y z
N MET A 1 -78.08 36.14 -44.19
CA MET A 1 -77.61 36.41 -42.82
C MET A 1 -76.32 35.66 -42.61
N LYS A 2 -75.25 36.38 -42.24
CA LYS A 2 -73.94 35.83 -41.87
C LYS A 2 -73.99 35.31 -40.43
N THR A 3 -73.44 34.13 -40.18
CA THR A 3 -72.96 33.73 -38.85
C THR A 3 -71.73 32.82 -39.02
N THR A 4 -70.56 33.46 -38.96
CA THR A 4 -69.25 32.82 -38.79
C THR A 4 -69.14 32.30 -37.35
N ARG A 5 -68.96 30.98 -37.16
CA ARG A 5 -68.52 30.42 -35.87
C ARG A 5 -67.01 30.23 -35.88
N ASN A 6 -66.35 31.05 -35.07
CA ASN A 6 -64.99 30.89 -34.57
C ASN A 6 -64.90 29.55 -33.80
N ALA A 7 -63.98 28.67 -34.18
CA ALA A 7 -63.54 27.56 -33.35
C ALA A 7 -62.08 27.82 -32.94
N GLY A 8 -61.90 28.23 -31.69
CA GLY A 8 -60.59 28.45 -31.10
C GLY A 8 -59.81 27.14 -31.00
N LEU A 9 -58.51 27.23 -31.30
CA LEU A 9 -57.52 26.20 -30.99
C LEU A 9 -57.54 25.87 -29.48
N PRO A 10 -57.54 24.60 -29.07
CA PRO A 10 -57.52 24.24 -27.67
C PRO A 10 -56.15 24.55 -27.05
N PHE A 11 -56.16 25.41 -26.03
CA PHE A 11 -55.03 25.81 -25.17
C PHE A 11 -54.31 24.64 -24.44
N ALA A 12 -54.70 23.38 -24.66
CA ALA A 12 -54.14 22.21 -24.01
C ALA A 12 -52.85 21.67 -24.68
N ALA A 13 -52.64 21.95 -25.98
CA ALA A 13 -51.49 21.41 -26.71
C ALA A 13 -50.16 22.13 -26.41
N LEU A 14 -50.20 23.34 -25.86
CA LEU A 14 -48.99 24.16 -25.62
C LEU A 14 -48.28 23.87 -24.28
N ARG A 15 -48.92 23.15 -23.35
CA ARG A 15 -48.31 22.85 -22.02
C ARG A 15 -47.60 21.50 -21.95
N ALA A 16 -47.89 20.55 -22.86
CA ALA A 16 -47.21 19.26 -22.90
C ALA A 16 -45.83 19.32 -23.57
N GLY A 17 -45.65 20.20 -24.56
CA GLY A 17 -44.36 20.38 -25.25
C GLY A 17 -43.28 21.06 -24.39
N LEU A 18 -43.68 21.98 -23.50
CA LEU A 18 -42.73 22.70 -22.65
C LEU A 18 -42.17 21.83 -21.52
N LEU A 19 -42.96 20.89 -20.98
CA LEU A 19 -42.52 19.96 -19.93
C LEU A 19 -41.56 18.89 -20.47
N MET A 20 -41.78 18.41 -21.71
CA MET A 20 -40.86 17.44 -22.34
C MET A 20 -39.55 18.07 -22.81
N ALA A 21 -39.55 19.34 -23.24
CA ALA A 21 -38.33 20.09 -23.58
C ALA A 21 -37.48 20.45 -22.34
N LEU A 22 -38.11 20.66 -21.17
CA LEU A 22 -37.42 20.84 -19.89
C LEU A 22 -36.80 19.53 -19.36
N LEU A 23 -37.45 18.38 -19.59
CA LEU A 23 -36.90 17.07 -19.23
C LEU A 23 -35.72 16.64 -20.12
N PHE A 24 -35.74 16.99 -21.41
CA PHE A 24 -34.59 16.74 -22.31
C PHE A 24 -33.41 17.69 -22.07
N SER A 25 -33.66 18.95 -21.68
CA SER A 25 -32.60 19.90 -21.35
C SER A 25 -31.93 19.62 -19.99
N PHE A 26 -32.62 18.96 -19.05
CA PHE A 26 -32.02 18.57 -17.76
C PHE A 26 -31.13 17.32 -17.89
N ALA A 27 -31.41 16.43 -18.85
CA ALA A 27 -30.59 15.24 -19.11
C ALA A 27 -29.21 15.59 -19.68
N GLN A 28 -29.07 16.68 -20.45
CA GLN A 28 -27.76 17.09 -20.99
C GLN A 28 -26.87 17.82 -19.97
N VAL A 29 -27.43 18.43 -18.92
CA VAL A 29 -26.66 19.11 -17.87
C VAL A 29 -26.05 18.12 -16.87
N LEU A 30 -26.62 16.92 -16.73
CA LEU A 30 -26.08 15.86 -15.87
C LEU A 30 -24.94 15.05 -16.52
N SER A 31 -24.77 15.10 -17.85
CA SER A 31 -23.73 14.34 -18.54
C SER A 31 -22.33 14.96 -18.46
N GLY A 32 -22.19 16.21 -18.01
CA GLY A 32 -20.90 16.92 -17.97
C GLY A 32 -20.14 16.83 -16.64
N ALA A 33 -20.79 16.36 -15.57
CA ALA A 33 -20.18 16.33 -14.23
C ALA A 33 -19.33 15.08 -13.96
N ASP A 34 -19.62 13.96 -14.62
CA ASP A 34 -18.92 12.68 -14.42
C ASP A 34 -17.62 12.53 -15.25
N ASN A 35 -17.41 13.36 -16.29
CA ASN A 35 -16.25 13.24 -17.18
C ASN A 35 -14.91 13.66 -16.57
N LYS A 36 -14.91 14.44 -15.47
CA LYS A 36 -13.66 14.96 -14.88
C LYS A 36 -12.79 13.91 -14.21
N LYS A 37 -13.37 12.78 -13.79
CA LYS A 37 -12.59 11.68 -13.22
C LYS A 37 -11.85 10.87 -14.29
N ASN A 38 -12.27 10.97 -15.55
CA ASN A 38 -11.68 10.21 -16.66
C ASN A 38 -10.61 11.03 -17.40
N ASP A 39 -10.61 12.35 -17.22
CA ASP A 39 -9.58 13.22 -17.77
C ASP A 39 -8.33 13.21 -16.88
N VAL A 40 -7.26 12.59 -17.38
CA VAL A 40 -5.96 12.57 -16.70
C VAL A 40 -5.33 13.96 -16.56
N GLU A 41 -5.76 14.93 -17.38
CA GLU A 41 -5.29 16.30 -17.26
C GLU A 41 -5.87 17.03 -16.04
N ASP A 42 -7.02 16.57 -15.54
CA ASP A 42 -7.71 17.11 -14.36
C ASP A 42 -7.17 16.57 -13.02
N VAL A 43 -6.20 15.64 -13.04
CA VAL A 43 -5.52 15.13 -11.84
C VAL A 43 -4.93 16.29 -11.02
N GLY A 44 -5.22 16.31 -9.72
CA GLY A 44 -4.88 17.38 -8.78
C GLY A 44 -5.98 18.43 -8.60
N ASN A 45 -6.91 18.54 -9.56
CA ASN A 45 -8.01 19.53 -9.53
C ASN A 45 -9.40 18.91 -9.28
N ARG A 46 -9.49 17.57 -9.32
CA ARG A 46 -10.72 16.81 -9.11
C ARG A 46 -10.94 16.45 -7.63
N LYS A 47 -12.20 16.18 -7.28
CA LYS A 47 -12.59 15.76 -5.92
C LYS A 47 -12.81 14.25 -5.87
N VAL A 48 -11.75 13.51 -5.55
CA VAL A 48 -11.81 12.03 -5.42
C VAL A 48 -12.09 11.56 -4.00
N ALA A 49 -11.79 12.39 -2.99
CA ALA A 49 -11.99 12.07 -1.59
C ALA A 49 -13.46 11.75 -1.26
N HIS A 50 -13.70 10.59 -0.67
CA HIS A 50 -15.03 10.17 -0.22
C HIS A 50 -15.49 11.03 0.97
N LYS A 51 -16.80 11.27 1.05
CA LYS A 51 -17.40 11.91 2.24
C LYS A 51 -17.34 10.94 3.42
N SER A 52 -16.92 11.46 4.56
CA SER A 52 -16.72 10.69 5.79
C SER A 52 -17.16 11.51 7.00
N ILE A 53 -17.67 10.84 8.03
CA ILE A 53 -17.96 11.48 9.33
C ILE A 53 -16.67 11.78 10.12
N ILE A 54 -15.55 11.22 9.67
CA ILE A 54 -14.22 11.47 10.21
C ILE A 54 -13.61 12.63 9.44
N SER A 55 -13.29 13.72 10.14
CA SER A 55 -12.59 14.87 9.52
C SER A 55 -11.17 14.49 9.10
N GLN A 56 -10.59 15.25 8.18
CA GLN A 56 -9.24 14.98 7.68
C GLN A 56 -8.19 15.16 8.79
N GLU A 57 -8.39 16.13 9.69
CA GLU A 57 -7.52 16.36 10.85
C GLU A 57 -7.57 15.19 11.82
N LYS A 58 -8.76 14.64 12.08
CA LYS A 58 -8.94 13.46 12.93
C LYS A 58 -8.30 12.23 12.30
N GLU A 59 -8.45 12.05 10.98
CA GLU A 59 -7.80 10.98 10.23
C GLU A 59 -6.26 11.07 10.34
N ILE A 60 -5.68 12.27 10.18
CA ILE A 60 -4.24 12.49 10.36
C ILE A 60 -3.78 12.18 11.79
N ALA A 61 -4.55 12.59 12.80
CA ALA A 61 -4.21 12.32 14.19
C ALA A 61 -4.18 10.81 14.50
N ILE A 62 -5.16 10.06 13.99
CA ILE A 62 -5.21 8.60 14.13
C ILE A 62 -4.03 7.94 13.39
N GLY A 63 -3.76 8.38 12.16
CA GLY A 63 -2.60 7.97 11.38
C GLY A 63 -1.29 8.12 12.13
N LYS A 64 -1.08 9.28 12.75
CA LYS A 64 0.13 9.57 13.53
C LYS A 64 0.28 8.66 14.74
N GLN A 65 -0.82 8.30 15.40
CA GLN A 65 -0.80 7.36 16.51
C GLN A 65 -0.32 5.97 16.02
N TYR A 66 -0.93 5.44 14.96
CA TYR A 66 -0.51 4.16 14.39
C TYR A 66 0.92 4.19 13.85
N ALA A 67 1.32 5.28 13.19
CA ALA A 67 2.70 5.45 12.73
C ALA A 67 3.68 5.36 13.90
N THR A 68 3.38 5.97 15.04
CA THR A 68 4.21 5.90 16.25
C THR A 68 4.34 4.46 16.77
N GLU A 69 3.25 3.69 16.76
CA GLU A 69 3.24 2.29 17.19
C GLU A 69 4.04 1.38 16.23
N ILE A 70 3.92 1.60 14.92
CA ILE A 70 4.70 0.88 13.91
C ILE A 70 6.18 1.25 14.02
N ASP A 71 6.51 2.53 14.16
CA ASP A 71 7.90 2.99 14.27
C ASP A 71 8.63 2.38 15.48
N HIS A 72 7.92 2.13 16.58
CA HIS A 72 8.49 1.50 17.77
C HIS A 72 8.69 -0.01 17.63
N SER A 73 7.90 -0.68 16.78
CA SER A 73 7.90 -2.15 16.67
C SER A 73 8.61 -2.67 15.43
N ALA A 74 8.65 -1.87 14.35
CA ALA A 74 9.21 -2.24 13.06
C ALA A 74 10.71 -1.89 12.96
N LYS A 75 11.45 -2.68 12.17
CA LYS A 75 12.86 -2.42 11.88
C LYS A 75 13.00 -1.39 10.75
N ILE A 76 13.04 -0.11 11.08
CA ILE A 76 13.13 0.95 10.06
C ILE A 76 14.53 0.98 9.39
N ILE A 77 14.57 1.17 8.07
CA ILE A 77 15.79 1.48 7.32
C ILE A 77 16.10 2.97 7.52
N THR A 78 17.30 3.27 8.00
CA THR A 78 17.75 4.65 8.30
C THR A 78 18.81 5.15 7.32
N ASP A 79 19.15 4.37 6.30
CA ASP A 79 20.14 4.76 5.29
C ASP A 79 19.62 5.96 4.47
N PRO A 80 20.33 7.10 4.47
CA PRO A 80 19.84 8.33 3.86
C PRO A 80 19.72 8.24 2.34
N VAL A 81 20.55 7.45 1.66
CA VAL A 81 20.51 7.30 0.19
C VAL A 81 19.25 6.53 -0.20
N ILE A 82 18.98 5.42 0.50
CA ILE A 82 17.78 4.61 0.24
C ILE A 82 16.51 5.42 0.56
N ASN A 83 16.49 6.10 1.72
CA ASN A 83 15.33 6.87 2.15
C ASN A 83 15.05 8.07 1.24
N GLU A 84 16.08 8.81 0.81
CA GLU A 84 15.91 9.93 -0.11
C GLU A 84 15.35 9.46 -1.45
N TYR A 85 15.92 8.41 -2.03
CA TYR A 85 15.51 7.89 -3.33
C TYR A 85 14.03 7.44 -3.32
N VAL A 86 13.63 6.59 -2.37
CA VAL A 86 12.24 6.10 -2.29
C VAL A 86 11.27 7.25 -1.99
N ASN A 87 11.66 8.18 -1.12
CA ASN A 87 10.88 9.38 -0.88
C ASN A 87 10.75 10.21 -2.16
N ARG A 88 11.80 10.37 -2.96
CA ARG A 88 11.75 11.13 -4.21
C ARG A 88 10.77 10.54 -5.21
N VAL A 89 10.77 9.21 -5.39
CA VAL A 89 9.80 8.49 -6.23
C VAL A 89 8.38 8.72 -5.71
N ALA A 90 8.14 8.47 -4.42
CA ALA A 90 6.83 8.65 -3.79
C ALA A 90 6.30 10.08 -3.90
N GLN A 91 7.16 11.08 -3.67
CA GLN A 91 6.80 12.49 -3.75
C GLN A 91 6.57 12.93 -5.20
N ASN A 92 7.27 12.34 -6.18
CA ASN A 92 6.97 12.59 -7.59
C ASN A 92 5.54 12.14 -7.94
N VAL A 93 5.16 10.94 -7.51
CA VAL A 93 3.80 10.43 -7.69
C VAL A 93 2.78 11.29 -6.94
N ALA A 94 3.05 11.62 -5.66
CA ALA A 94 2.14 12.41 -4.85
C ALA A 94 1.87 13.80 -5.43
N ARG A 95 2.89 14.51 -5.93
CA ARG A 95 2.73 15.82 -6.59
C ARG A 95 1.92 15.76 -7.87
N ASN A 96 1.86 14.60 -8.52
CA ASN A 96 1.10 14.34 -9.74
C ASN A 96 -0.16 13.50 -9.45
N SER A 97 -0.76 13.70 -8.27
CA SER A 97 -1.95 12.98 -7.82
C SER A 97 -2.99 13.93 -7.22
N ASP A 98 -4.15 13.38 -6.83
CA ASP A 98 -5.18 14.13 -6.10
C ASP A 98 -4.95 14.20 -4.58
N LEU A 99 -3.78 13.78 -4.09
CA LEU A 99 -3.46 13.80 -2.68
C LEU A 99 -3.36 15.25 -2.18
N THR A 100 -4.14 15.59 -1.15
CA THR A 100 -4.23 16.94 -0.58
C THR A 100 -3.54 17.09 0.78
N ILE A 101 -2.91 16.02 1.26
CA ILE A 101 -2.21 15.96 2.55
C ILE A 101 -0.73 15.66 2.33
N PRO A 102 0.15 16.05 3.28
CA PRO A 102 1.55 15.67 3.23
C PRO A 102 1.72 14.15 3.25
N LEU A 103 2.63 13.65 2.42
CA LEU A 103 3.05 12.25 2.43
C LEU A 103 4.34 12.11 3.25
N THR A 104 4.34 11.20 4.23
CA THR A 104 5.52 10.79 5.00
C THR A 104 5.87 9.37 4.62
N VAL A 105 7.09 9.15 4.12
CA VAL A 105 7.53 7.85 3.61
C VAL A 105 8.54 7.22 4.57
N LYS A 106 8.35 5.93 4.88
CA LYS A 106 9.29 5.14 5.68
C LYS A 106 9.49 3.76 5.08
N ILE A 107 10.68 3.23 5.26
CA ILE A 107 11.04 1.91 4.73
C ILE A 107 11.24 0.95 5.88
N ILE A 108 10.55 -0.20 5.82
CA ILE A 108 10.65 -1.27 6.81
C ILE A 108 11.58 -2.36 6.24
N ASP A 109 12.57 -2.76 7.04
CA ASP A 109 13.41 -3.92 6.78
C ASP A 109 12.61 -5.21 7.03
N ASP A 110 11.82 -5.55 6.03
CA ASP A 110 10.97 -6.72 6.00
C ASP A 110 11.05 -7.34 4.59
N PRO A 111 11.48 -8.61 4.45
CA PRO A 111 11.60 -9.26 3.16
C PRO A 111 10.24 -9.54 2.50
N THR A 112 9.14 -9.34 3.21
CA THR A 112 7.80 -9.43 2.67
C THR A 112 7.61 -8.37 1.58
N ILE A 113 7.13 -8.77 0.41
CA ILE A 113 6.72 -7.83 -0.62
C ILE A 113 5.44 -7.16 -0.08
N ASN A 114 5.50 -5.87 0.24
CA ASN A 114 4.36 -5.08 0.70
C ASN A 114 4.64 -3.58 0.64
N ALA A 115 3.59 -2.79 0.53
CA ALA A 115 3.54 -1.38 0.90
C ALA A 115 2.14 -1.07 1.42
N PHE A 116 2.01 -0.08 2.29
CA PHE A 116 0.70 0.35 2.77
C PHE A 116 0.72 1.82 3.18
N THR A 117 -0.39 2.52 2.97
CA THR A 117 -0.59 3.87 3.50
C THR A 117 -1.56 3.88 4.67
N LEU A 118 -1.09 4.31 5.83
CA LEU A 118 -1.96 4.63 6.96
C LEU A 118 -2.78 5.90 6.67
N PRO A 119 -3.97 6.04 7.30
CA PRO A 119 -4.71 7.30 7.26
C PRO A 119 -3.80 8.50 7.56
N GLY A 120 -4.04 9.63 6.88
CA GLY A 120 -3.22 10.81 7.09
C GLY A 120 -1.89 10.86 6.33
N GLY A 121 -1.63 9.92 5.42
CA GLY A 121 -0.50 10.01 4.48
C GLY A 121 0.81 9.47 5.03
N PHE A 122 0.78 8.47 5.92
CA PHE A 122 2.00 7.77 6.36
C PHE A 122 2.16 6.48 5.55
N LEU A 123 3.04 6.53 4.55
CA LEU A 123 3.33 5.45 3.61
C LEU A 123 4.53 4.64 4.12
N TYR A 124 4.32 3.34 4.29
CA TYR A 124 5.34 2.37 4.64
C TYR A 124 5.61 1.44 3.46
N VAL A 125 6.88 1.21 3.18
CA VAL A 125 7.34 0.37 2.07
C VAL A 125 8.28 -0.69 2.61
N ASN A 126 8.01 -1.96 2.33
CA ASN A 126 8.89 -3.04 2.76
C ASN A 126 10.06 -3.21 1.79
N THR A 127 11.24 -3.56 2.31
CA THR A 127 12.42 -3.84 1.48
C THR A 127 12.18 -4.99 0.51
N GLY A 128 11.34 -5.97 0.86
CA GLY A 128 10.90 -7.02 -0.05
C GLY A 128 10.22 -6.49 -1.32
N MET A 129 9.39 -5.45 -1.21
CA MET A 129 8.73 -4.85 -2.38
C MET A 129 9.75 -4.19 -3.30
N LEU A 130 10.64 -3.38 -2.75
CA LEU A 130 11.66 -2.66 -3.50
C LEU A 130 12.65 -3.62 -4.20
N LEU A 131 12.98 -4.73 -3.55
CA LEU A 131 13.86 -5.75 -4.12
C LEU A 131 13.16 -6.65 -5.15
N ALA A 132 11.85 -6.83 -5.04
CA ALA A 132 11.05 -7.59 -5.99
C ALA A 132 10.73 -6.80 -7.26
N ALA A 133 10.70 -5.47 -7.22
CA ALA A 133 10.53 -4.66 -8.42
C ALA A 133 11.76 -4.78 -9.35
N ASP A 134 11.53 -5.05 -10.63
CA ASP A 134 12.61 -5.12 -11.63
C ASP A 134 13.04 -3.72 -12.08
N GLU A 135 12.09 -2.79 -12.16
CA GLU A 135 12.29 -1.41 -12.64
C GLU A 135 11.65 -0.38 -11.70
N GLU A 136 12.05 0.89 -11.80
CA GLU A 136 11.57 1.99 -10.94
C GLU A 136 10.06 2.25 -11.10
N ASP A 137 9.54 2.13 -12.31
CA ASP A 137 8.12 2.34 -12.62
C ASP A 137 7.19 1.34 -11.89
N GLN A 138 7.65 0.11 -11.65
CA GLN A 138 6.92 -0.88 -10.85
C GLN A 138 6.80 -0.44 -9.39
N VAL A 139 7.87 0.13 -8.83
CA VAL A 139 7.82 0.76 -7.50
C VAL A 139 6.83 1.90 -7.53
N ALA A 140 6.96 2.81 -8.50
CA ALA A 140 6.06 3.95 -8.65
C ALA A 140 4.58 3.52 -8.77
N GLY A 141 4.29 2.39 -9.43
CA GLY A 141 2.93 1.86 -9.56
C GLY A 141 2.34 1.37 -8.25
N VAL A 142 3.11 0.62 -7.46
CA VAL A 142 2.68 0.22 -6.11
C VAL A 142 2.45 1.47 -5.24
N LEU A 143 3.35 2.46 -5.29
CA LEU A 143 3.18 3.69 -4.52
C LEU A 143 1.99 4.52 -5.00
N ALA A 144 1.71 4.55 -6.30
CA ALA A 144 0.57 5.25 -6.87
C ALA A 144 -0.76 4.68 -6.39
N HIS A 145 -0.87 3.35 -6.32
CA HIS A 145 -2.02 2.66 -5.75
C HIS A 145 -2.24 3.04 -4.27
N GLU A 146 -1.18 3.00 -3.48
CA GLU A 146 -1.23 3.38 -2.07
C GLU A 146 -1.60 4.86 -1.85
N ILE A 147 -1.06 5.75 -2.69
CA ILE A 147 -1.40 7.18 -2.70
C ILE A 147 -2.87 7.38 -3.12
N ALA A 148 -3.41 6.56 -4.03
CA ALA A 148 -4.81 6.60 -4.41
C ALA A 148 -5.76 6.25 -3.26
N HIS A 149 -5.42 5.26 -2.43
CA HIS A 149 -6.18 4.99 -1.21
C HIS A 149 -6.24 6.19 -0.28
N ALA A 150 -5.11 6.88 -0.10
CA ALA A 150 -5.04 8.08 0.74
C ALA A 150 -5.81 9.26 0.13
N ALA A 151 -5.66 9.51 -1.18
CA ALA A 151 -6.35 10.59 -1.89
C ALA A 151 -7.88 10.40 -1.89
N ALA A 152 -8.35 9.18 -2.13
CA ALA A 152 -9.77 8.83 -2.08
C ALA A 152 -10.33 8.71 -0.66
N ARG A 153 -9.47 8.77 0.38
CA ARG A 153 -9.83 8.60 1.80
C ARG A 153 -10.56 7.28 2.06
N HIS A 154 -10.09 6.20 1.45
CA HIS A 154 -10.69 4.87 1.57
C HIS A 154 -10.75 4.38 3.02
N TRP A 155 -9.72 4.68 3.82
CA TRP A 155 -9.73 4.40 5.26
C TRP A 155 -10.87 5.11 5.99
N ALA A 156 -11.02 6.43 5.80
CA ALA A 156 -12.07 7.20 6.45
C ALA A 156 -13.48 6.77 6.01
N SER A 157 -13.64 6.36 4.75
CA SER A 157 -14.88 5.79 4.22
C SER A 157 -15.21 4.46 4.91
N GLN A 158 -14.23 3.57 5.01
CA GLN A 158 -14.38 2.27 5.67
C GLN A 158 -14.71 2.42 7.16
N MET A 159 -14.02 3.30 7.88
CA MET A 159 -14.26 3.54 9.30
C MET A 159 -15.62 4.23 9.55
N THR A 160 -16.08 5.08 8.62
CA THR A 160 -17.45 5.63 8.66
C THR A 160 -18.49 4.52 8.53
N LYS A 161 -18.31 3.60 7.59
CA LYS A 161 -19.22 2.44 7.40
C LYS A 161 -19.26 1.57 8.66
N MET A 162 -18.11 1.28 9.27
CA MET A 162 -18.03 0.52 10.51
C MET A 162 -18.74 1.22 11.67
N THR A 163 -18.53 2.54 11.82
CA THR A 163 -19.15 3.35 12.88
C THR A 163 -20.68 3.41 12.69
N LEU A 164 -21.14 3.63 11.45
CA LEU A 164 -22.57 3.65 11.15
C LEU A 164 -23.22 2.29 11.37
N MET A 165 -22.54 1.20 11.00
CA MET A 165 -22.97 -0.16 11.29
C MET A 165 -23.09 -0.38 12.79
N GLN A 166 -22.10 0.04 13.59
CA GLN A 166 -22.17 -0.06 15.05
C GLN A 166 -23.40 0.69 15.62
N TYR A 167 -23.69 1.89 15.12
CA TYR A 167 -24.91 2.61 15.53
C TYR A 167 -26.19 1.93 15.08
N ALA A 168 -26.22 1.36 13.87
CA ALA A 168 -27.37 0.61 13.37
C ALA A 168 -27.65 -0.67 14.20
N MET A 169 -26.66 -1.19 14.92
CA MET A 169 -26.82 -2.35 15.80
C MET A 169 -27.37 -1.99 17.18
N ILE A 170 -27.39 -0.71 17.59
CA ILE A 170 -27.89 -0.27 18.92
C ILE A 170 -29.32 -0.76 19.21
N PRO A 171 -30.30 -0.65 18.29
CA PRO A 171 -31.66 -1.15 18.54
C PRO A 171 -31.73 -2.65 18.87
N LEU A 172 -30.76 -3.45 18.38
CA LEU A 172 -30.73 -4.90 18.62
C LEU A 172 -30.40 -5.26 20.07
N ILE A 173 -29.77 -4.33 20.81
CA ILE A 173 -29.49 -4.46 22.25
C ILE A 173 -30.80 -4.49 23.05
N PHE A 174 -31.79 -3.71 22.62
CA PHE A 174 -33.05 -3.51 23.34
C PHE A 174 -34.14 -4.52 22.96
N THR A 175 -33.88 -5.42 22.01
CA THR A 175 -34.84 -6.42 21.55
C THR A 175 -34.37 -7.83 21.99
N PRO A 176 -35.09 -8.52 22.91
CA PRO A 176 -34.64 -9.78 23.50
C PRO A 176 -34.28 -10.88 22.49
N MET A 177 -35.01 -10.96 21.36
CA MET A 177 -34.75 -11.96 20.32
C MET A 177 -33.48 -11.69 19.50
N SER A 178 -33.01 -10.44 19.40
CA SER A 178 -31.81 -10.08 18.63
C SER A 178 -30.56 -9.92 19.48
N TYR A 179 -30.70 -9.94 20.81
CA TYR A 179 -29.57 -9.80 21.74
C TYR A 179 -28.43 -10.82 21.48
N PRO A 180 -28.71 -12.12 21.21
CA PRO A 180 -27.63 -13.08 20.89
C PRO A 180 -26.86 -12.71 19.61
N VAL A 181 -27.53 -12.14 18.60
CA VAL A 181 -26.91 -11.68 17.35
C VAL A 181 -25.98 -10.49 17.61
N TYR A 182 -26.42 -9.54 18.44
CA TYR A 182 -25.58 -8.42 18.87
C TYR A 182 -24.31 -8.90 19.59
N VAL A 183 -24.44 -9.82 20.55
CA VAL A 183 -23.30 -10.35 21.32
C VAL A 183 -22.30 -11.07 20.38
N ALA A 184 -22.78 -11.88 19.44
CA ALA A 184 -21.91 -12.55 18.47
C ALA A 184 -21.17 -11.55 17.56
N ALA A 185 -21.86 -10.51 17.09
CA ALA A 185 -21.23 -9.47 16.26
C ALA A 185 -20.21 -8.62 17.04
N ALA A 186 -20.52 -8.26 18.28
CA ALA A 186 -19.65 -7.44 19.13
C ALA A 186 -18.36 -8.17 19.55
N GLN A 187 -18.41 -9.48 19.75
CA GLN A 187 -17.22 -10.30 20.08
C GLN A 187 -16.19 -10.36 18.94
N GLY A 188 -16.61 -10.17 17.68
CA GLY A 188 -15.72 -10.10 16.53
C GLY A 188 -14.95 -8.77 16.39
N LEU A 189 -15.30 -7.74 17.16
CA LEU A 189 -14.76 -6.38 17.03
C LEU A 189 -13.62 -6.05 18.02
N ASN A 190 -12.97 -7.06 18.61
CA ASN A 190 -11.99 -6.84 19.68
C ASN A 190 -10.79 -5.96 19.20
N PHE A 191 -10.60 -4.83 19.87
CA PHE A 191 -9.69 -3.73 19.51
C PHE A 191 -8.23 -4.03 19.88
N GLY A 192 -7.52 -4.78 19.04
CA GLY A 192 -6.07 -4.55 18.82
C GLY A 192 -5.88 -3.45 17.78
N VAL A 193 -4.65 -3.11 17.36
CA VAL A 193 -4.40 -2.32 16.14
C VAL A 193 -4.51 -3.30 14.97
N PRO A 194 -5.70 -3.51 14.39
CA PRO A 194 -5.86 -4.59 13.44
C PRO A 194 -5.49 -3.97 12.11
N LEU A 195 -4.31 -4.26 11.57
CA LEU A 195 -3.97 -3.90 10.18
C LEU A 195 -5.05 -4.39 9.19
N ALA A 196 -5.97 -5.27 9.61
CA ALA A 196 -7.23 -5.57 8.92
C ALA A 196 -8.07 -4.36 8.48
N PHE A 197 -7.89 -3.15 9.07
CA PHE A 197 -8.53 -1.94 8.53
C PHE A 197 -7.98 -1.49 7.17
N LEU A 198 -6.78 -1.97 6.81
CA LEU A 198 -6.18 -1.76 5.50
C LEU A 198 -6.80 -2.68 4.45
N LYS A 199 -7.62 -3.67 4.81
CA LYS A 199 -8.39 -4.43 3.83
C LYS A 199 -9.53 -3.59 3.28
N PHE A 200 -9.45 -3.21 2.01
CA PHE A 200 -10.56 -2.54 1.35
C PHE A 200 -11.43 -3.51 0.54
N ASN A 201 -12.64 -3.05 0.26
CA ASN A 201 -13.58 -3.78 -0.58
C ASN A 201 -13.18 -3.66 -2.06
N ARG A 202 -13.71 -4.55 -2.90
CA ARG A 202 -13.42 -4.59 -4.35
C ARG A 202 -13.61 -3.26 -5.08
N SER A 203 -14.60 -2.46 -4.68
CA SER A 203 -14.82 -1.14 -5.32
C SER A 203 -13.75 -0.12 -4.97
N ALA A 204 -13.23 -0.14 -3.75
CA ALA A 204 -12.14 0.73 -3.34
C ALA A 204 -10.80 0.29 -3.98
N GLU A 205 -10.57 -1.01 -4.14
CA GLU A 205 -9.43 -1.52 -4.92
C GLU A 205 -9.49 -1.04 -6.37
N ALA A 206 -10.64 -1.20 -7.03
CA ALA A 206 -10.82 -0.78 -8.42
C ALA A 206 -10.67 0.75 -8.57
N GLU A 207 -11.18 1.54 -7.63
CA GLU A 207 -10.97 3.00 -7.66
C GLU A 207 -9.50 3.36 -7.42
N ALA A 208 -8.79 2.64 -6.55
CA ALA A 208 -7.37 2.88 -6.32
C ALA A 208 -6.51 2.48 -7.52
N ASP A 209 -6.84 1.40 -8.23
CA ASP A 209 -6.22 1.02 -9.51
C ASP A 209 -6.42 2.13 -10.54
N TYR A 210 -7.68 2.52 -10.75
CA TYR A 210 -8.06 3.54 -11.73
C TYR A 210 -7.37 4.88 -11.51
N LEU A 211 -7.31 5.35 -10.26
CA LEU A 211 -6.64 6.59 -9.91
C LEU A 211 -5.11 6.42 -9.96
N GLY A 212 -4.59 5.30 -9.48
CA GLY A 212 -3.17 4.97 -9.47
C GLY A 212 -2.56 4.97 -10.87
N LEU A 213 -3.22 4.34 -11.85
CA LEU A 213 -2.81 4.35 -13.26
C LEU A 213 -2.67 5.77 -13.82
N GLN A 214 -3.61 6.65 -13.48
CA GLN A 214 -3.57 8.06 -13.88
C GLN A 214 -2.43 8.81 -13.19
N TYR A 215 -2.15 8.53 -11.91
CA TYR A 215 -1.04 9.15 -11.19
C TYR A 215 0.31 8.71 -11.73
N MET A 216 0.48 7.43 -12.07
CA MET A 216 1.68 6.95 -12.76
C MET A 216 1.88 7.68 -14.08
N TYR A 217 0.84 7.73 -14.90
CA TYR A 217 0.87 8.40 -16.20
C TYR A 217 1.23 9.89 -16.05
N LYS A 218 0.60 10.59 -15.10
CA LYS A 218 0.86 12.01 -14.86
C LYS A 218 2.28 12.25 -14.34
N ALA A 219 2.79 11.36 -13.48
CA ALA A 219 4.16 11.37 -12.99
C ALA A 219 5.22 10.98 -14.05
N GLY A 220 4.77 10.49 -15.22
CA GLY A 220 5.62 10.14 -16.36
C GLY A 220 6.03 8.67 -16.45
N TYR A 221 5.60 7.82 -15.51
CA TYR A 221 5.90 6.38 -15.49
C TYR A 221 5.02 5.59 -16.45
N ASP A 222 5.47 4.40 -16.86
CA ASP A 222 4.67 3.48 -17.68
C ASP A 222 3.59 2.80 -16.83
N PRO A 223 2.28 3.06 -17.06
CA PRO A 223 1.20 2.43 -16.32
C PRO A 223 1.13 0.90 -16.50
N ASN A 224 1.68 0.37 -17.60
CA ASN A 224 1.72 -1.08 -17.84
C ASN A 224 2.63 -1.81 -16.84
N SER A 225 3.60 -1.11 -16.25
CA SER A 225 4.49 -1.70 -15.24
C SER A 225 3.76 -2.13 -13.97
N TYR A 226 2.65 -1.46 -13.63
CA TYR A 226 1.78 -1.87 -12.52
C TYR A 226 1.17 -3.26 -12.74
N VAL A 227 0.66 -3.48 -13.96
CA VAL A 227 0.10 -4.77 -14.37
C VAL A 227 1.21 -5.84 -14.43
N ALA A 228 2.38 -5.49 -14.96
CA ALA A 228 3.53 -6.40 -15.01
C ALA A 228 3.96 -6.85 -13.60
N PHE A 229 4.00 -5.92 -12.64
CA PHE A 229 4.32 -6.22 -11.25
C PHE A 229 3.27 -7.15 -10.61
N PHE A 230 1.98 -6.94 -10.88
CA PHE A 230 0.91 -7.86 -10.43
C PHE A 230 1.09 -9.28 -10.99
N GLY A 231 1.38 -9.39 -12.28
CA GLY A 231 1.70 -10.66 -12.91
C GLY A 231 2.87 -11.37 -12.25
N LYS A 232 3.91 -10.62 -11.88
CA LYS A 232 5.08 -11.13 -11.17
C LYS A 232 4.72 -11.65 -9.77
N VAL A 233 3.97 -10.90 -8.98
CA VAL A 233 3.53 -11.32 -7.63
C VAL A 233 2.70 -12.61 -7.72
N ILE A 234 1.77 -12.70 -8.68
CA ILE A 234 0.98 -13.92 -8.91
C ILE A 234 1.87 -15.10 -9.31
N GLN A 235 2.87 -14.87 -10.17
CA GLN A 235 3.80 -15.90 -10.60
C GLN A 235 4.67 -16.40 -9.44
N GLU A 236 5.15 -15.51 -8.58
CA GLU A 236 5.96 -15.85 -7.41
C GLU A 236 5.15 -16.73 -6.44
N GLU A 237 3.90 -16.36 -6.13
CA GLU A 237 3.03 -17.17 -5.27
C GLU A 237 2.73 -18.56 -5.88
N ARG A 238 2.61 -18.64 -7.21
CA ARG A 238 2.43 -19.94 -7.89
C ARG A 238 3.69 -20.80 -7.81
N ARG A 239 4.87 -20.18 -7.87
CA ARG A 239 6.16 -20.87 -7.84
C ARG A 239 6.47 -21.39 -6.43
N GLU A 240 6.24 -20.55 -5.43
CA GLU A 240 6.48 -20.84 -4.02
C GLU A 240 5.23 -20.45 -3.21
N PRO A 241 4.25 -21.35 -3.04
CA PRO A 241 3.03 -21.03 -2.28
C PRO A 241 3.35 -20.58 -0.84
N GLY A 242 2.84 -19.41 -0.46
CA GLY A 242 3.14 -18.76 0.81
C GLY A 242 4.39 -17.87 0.81
N SER A 243 5.07 -17.72 -0.34
CA SER A 243 6.14 -16.73 -0.53
C SER A 243 5.58 -15.31 -0.59
N VAL A 244 4.35 -15.15 -1.07
CA VAL A 244 3.63 -13.88 -1.08
C VAL A 244 2.98 -13.69 0.30
N PRO A 245 3.44 -12.70 1.07
CA PRO A 245 3.03 -12.54 2.46
C PRO A 245 1.53 -12.28 2.58
N LYS A 246 0.93 -12.81 3.64
CA LYS A 246 -0.49 -12.62 3.98
C LYS A 246 -0.94 -11.16 4.07
N VAL A 247 -0.02 -10.21 4.21
CA VAL A 247 -0.35 -8.78 4.22
C VAL A 247 -0.79 -8.28 2.83
N PHE A 248 -0.40 -8.94 1.74
CA PHE A 248 -1.04 -8.74 0.43
C PHE A 248 -2.45 -9.30 0.33
N MET A 249 -2.94 -10.00 1.37
CA MET A 249 -4.38 -10.24 1.48
C MET A 249 -5.16 -8.98 1.84
N ASP A 250 -4.48 -7.85 2.08
CA ASP A 250 -5.14 -6.55 2.25
C ASP A 250 -5.59 -6.00 0.88
N HIS A 251 -4.74 -6.14 -0.16
CA HIS A 251 -4.99 -5.73 -1.56
C HIS A 251 -4.56 -6.82 -2.59
N PRO A 252 -5.24 -7.98 -2.67
CA PRO A 252 -4.74 -9.09 -3.48
C PRO A 252 -4.75 -8.76 -4.98
N PRO A 253 -3.65 -9.02 -5.72
CA PRO A 253 -3.65 -8.95 -7.16
C PRO A 253 -4.51 -10.10 -7.70
N THR A 254 -5.56 -9.76 -8.45
CA THR A 254 -6.47 -10.75 -9.04
C THR A 254 -6.42 -10.65 -10.56
N PRO A 255 -6.66 -11.75 -11.30
CA PRO A 255 -6.74 -11.70 -12.75
C PRO A 255 -7.74 -10.66 -13.27
N ASP A 256 -8.88 -10.50 -12.58
CA ASP A 256 -9.90 -9.52 -12.94
C ASP A 256 -9.38 -8.08 -12.84
N ARG A 257 -8.59 -7.76 -11.80
CA ARG A 257 -7.94 -6.43 -11.67
C ARG A 257 -6.92 -6.19 -12.77
N ILE A 258 -6.13 -7.20 -13.14
CA ILE A 258 -5.16 -7.09 -14.25
C ILE A 258 -5.89 -6.73 -15.55
N VAL A 259 -6.90 -7.52 -15.92
CA VAL A 259 -7.68 -7.29 -17.14
C VAL A 259 -8.31 -5.91 -17.11
N LYS A 260 -8.88 -5.51 -15.97
CA LYS A 260 -9.52 -4.21 -15.82
C LYS A 260 -8.53 -3.05 -15.95
N SER A 261 -7.36 -3.14 -15.32
CA SER A 261 -6.29 -2.14 -15.45
C SER A 261 -5.80 -2.02 -16.90
N GLU A 262 -5.64 -3.14 -17.62
CA GLU A 262 -5.27 -3.11 -19.05
C GLU A 262 -6.33 -2.45 -19.94
N GLU A 263 -7.62 -2.64 -19.64
CA GLU A 263 -8.72 -1.95 -20.32
C GLU A 263 -8.66 -0.44 -20.03
N GLU A 264 -8.50 -0.06 -18.76
CA GLU A 264 -8.45 1.33 -18.32
C GLU A 264 -7.27 2.07 -18.94
N ILE A 265 -6.08 1.46 -18.98
CA ILE A 265 -4.91 2.04 -19.66
C ILE A 265 -5.22 2.39 -21.11
N LYS A 266 -5.96 1.52 -21.83
CA LYS A 266 -6.31 1.75 -23.24
C LYS A 266 -7.41 2.80 -23.41
N GLU A 267 -8.32 2.91 -22.44
CA GLU A 267 -9.50 3.75 -22.53
C GLU A 267 -9.23 5.20 -22.09
N ILE A 268 -8.51 5.39 -20.98
CA ILE A 268 -8.45 6.70 -20.29
C ILE A 268 -7.12 7.42 -20.47
N LEU A 269 -6.06 6.70 -20.86
CA LEU A 269 -4.72 7.28 -20.96
C LEU A 269 -4.38 7.62 -22.42
N PRO A 270 -4.04 8.89 -22.72
CA PRO A 270 -3.54 9.24 -24.03
C PRO A 270 -2.26 8.47 -24.36
N LYS A 271 -2.04 8.22 -25.66
CA LYS A 271 -0.78 7.62 -26.10
C LYS A 271 0.37 8.56 -25.83
N ARG A 272 1.47 8.01 -25.33
CA ARG A 272 2.72 8.72 -25.07
C ARG A 272 3.86 8.03 -25.81
N ASP A 273 4.77 8.82 -26.37
CA ASP A 273 5.91 8.29 -27.12
C ASP A 273 6.94 7.62 -26.23
N GLN A 274 7.10 8.12 -24.99
CA GLN A 274 8.12 7.68 -24.05
C GLN A 274 7.59 7.74 -22.61
N TYR A 275 7.96 6.73 -21.82
CA TYR A 275 7.72 6.66 -20.39
C TYR A 275 9.05 6.57 -19.64
N LEU A 276 9.05 7.05 -18.40
CA LEU A 276 10.09 6.74 -17.43
C LEU A 276 9.87 5.30 -16.97
N VAL A 277 10.77 4.40 -17.35
CA VAL A 277 10.72 2.98 -16.95
C VAL A 277 11.61 2.76 -15.74
N SER A 278 12.87 3.18 -15.84
CA SER A 278 13.86 2.95 -14.80
C SER A 278 14.99 3.97 -14.83
N THR A 279 15.80 3.97 -13.78
CA THR A 279 16.99 4.80 -13.65
C THR A 279 18.17 3.94 -13.18
N SER A 280 19.40 4.31 -13.56
CA SER A 280 20.59 3.62 -13.02
C SER A 280 20.69 3.74 -11.49
N GLU A 281 20.14 4.81 -10.93
CA GLU A 281 20.08 5.02 -9.48
C GLU A 281 19.19 3.98 -8.78
N PHE A 282 18.16 3.47 -9.44
CA PHE A 282 17.33 2.38 -8.91
C PHE A 282 18.16 1.12 -8.62
N ASP A 283 19.00 0.72 -9.57
CA ASP A 283 19.88 -0.45 -9.43
C ASP A 283 20.94 -0.25 -8.35
N ASP A 284 21.52 0.95 -8.27
CA ASP A 284 22.47 1.32 -7.23
C ASP A 284 21.83 1.27 -5.84
N VAL A 285 20.60 1.77 -5.71
CA VAL A 285 19.84 1.75 -4.46
C VAL A 285 19.45 0.33 -4.07
N LYS A 286 19.03 -0.52 -5.01
CA LYS A 286 18.75 -1.95 -4.74
C LYS A 286 20.00 -2.66 -4.25
N SER A 287 21.14 -2.44 -4.92
CA SER A 287 22.43 -3.02 -4.52
C SER A 287 22.86 -2.54 -3.12
N ARG A 288 22.73 -1.24 -2.85
CA ARG A 288 23.00 -0.65 -1.53
C ARG A 288 22.09 -1.24 -0.45
N MET A 289 20.81 -1.39 -0.75
CA MET A 289 19.81 -1.96 0.17
C MET A 289 20.15 -3.41 0.55
N GLN A 290 20.51 -4.25 -0.43
CA GLN A 290 20.97 -5.61 -0.17
C GLN A 290 22.20 -5.63 0.74
N MET A 291 23.17 -4.72 0.51
CA MET A 291 24.34 -4.59 1.39
C MET A 291 23.96 -4.18 2.81
N VAL A 292 23.14 -3.13 2.99
CA VAL A 292 22.69 -2.65 4.30
C VAL A 292 21.98 -3.75 5.08
N ILE A 293 21.02 -4.44 4.44
CA ILE A 293 20.28 -5.56 5.05
C ILE A 293 21.24 -6.70 5.42
N SER A 294 22.16 -7.08 4.53
CA SER A 294 23.10 -8.16 4.78
C SER A 294 24.05 -7.86 5.95
N ASN A 295 24.53 -6.62 6.05
CA ASN A 295 25.43 -6.16 7.11
C ASN A 295 24.71 -6.14 8.46
N ARG A 296 23.48 -5.64 8.50
CA ARG A 296 22.63 -5.68 9.70
C ARG A 296 22.39 -7.13 10.16
N ARG A 297 22.00 -8.02 9.25
CA ARG A 297 21.80 -9.45 9.55
C ARG A 297 23.07 -10.13 10.07
N LYS A 298 24.26 -9.73 9.61
CA LYS A 298 25.54 -10.23 10.15
C LYS A 298 25.78 -9.75 11.59
N GLN A 299 25.44 -8.50 11.90
CA GLN A 299 25.58 -7.94 13.25
C GLN A 299 24.59 -8.56 14.26
N GLU A 300 23.39 -8.95 13.80
CA GLU A 300 22.37 -9.60 14.66
C GLU A 300 22.66 -11.08 14.93
N ARG A 301 23.54 -11.74 14.17
CA ARG A 301 23.91 -13.14 14.42
C ARG A 301 24.81 -13.22 15.67
N PRO A 302 24.47 -14.04 16.69
CA PRO A 302 25.39 -14.28 17.79
C PRO A 302 26.70 -14.85 17.24
N GLY A 303 27.83 -14.24 17.63
CA GLY A 303 29.16 -14.69 17.22
C GLY A 303 29.40 -16.16 17.60
N PRO A 304 30.39 -16.84 16.98
CA PRO A 304 30.69 -18.23 17.30
C PRO A 304 30.96 -18.37 18.80
N THR A 305 30.08 -19.08 19.51
CA THR A 305 30.30 -19.44 20.90
C THR A 305 31.38 -20.52 20.93
N LEU A 306 32.53 -20.19 21.52
CA LEU A 306 33.53 -21.20 21.84
C LEU A 306 32.88 -22.19 22.81
N LYS A 307 32.62 -23.42 22.35
CA LYS A 307 32.27 -24.52 23.26
C LYS A 307 33.41 -24.64 24.27
N LYS A 308 33.18 -24.21 25.50
CA LYS A 308 34.09 -24.47 26.61
C LYS A 308 34.20 -25.98 26.73
N ARG A 309 35.38 -26.51 26.45
CA ARG A 309 35.69 -27.93 26.61
C ARG A 309 35.41 -28.26 28.08
N GLU A 310 34.42 -29.12 28.34
CA GLU A 310 34.19 -29.64 29.68
C GLU A 310 35.49 -30.29 30.16
N SER A 311 36.04 -29.78 31.25
CA SER A 311 37.09 -30.46 31.98
C SER A 311 36.47 -31.71 32.59
N THR A 312 36.71 -32.86 31.97
CA THR A 312 36.53 -34.15 32.64
C THR A 312 37.46 -34.17 33.85
N ASP A 313 36.93 -33.83 35.03
CA ASP A 313 37.52 -34.15 36.31
C ASP A 313 37.47 -35.67 36.49
N LYS A 314 38.53 -36.34 36.05
CA LYS A 314 38.87 -37.66 36.58
C LYS A 314 39.62 -37.45 37.88
N THR A 315 38.88 -37.54 38.98
CA THR A 315 39.42 -37.82 40.31
C THR A 315 40.27 -39.09 40.24
N THR A 316 41.57 -38.97 40.39
CA THR A 316 42.40 -40.08 40.88
C THR A 316 43.48 -39.51 41.80
N THR A 317 43.59 -40.21 42.91
CA THR A 317 44.28 -39.94 44.17
C THR A 317 45.75 -39.52 44.04
N ALA A 318 46.14 -38.62 44.94
CA ALA A 318 47.50 -38.13 45.13
C ALA A 318 48.47 -39.22 45.61
N GLN A 319 49.74 -39.14 45.16
CA GLN A 319 50.93 -39.26 46.01
C GLN A 319 52.24 -38.87 45.27
N THR A 320 52.80 -37.74 45.71
CA THR A 320 54.23 -37.45 46.00
C THR A 320 55.23 -37.22 44.83
N PRO A 321 56.17 -36.23 44.95
CA PRO A 321 56.86 -35.61 43.83
C PRO A 321 58.33 -36.03 43.68
N SER A 322 58.87 -35.91 42.45
CA SER A 322 60.31 -35.82 42.22
C SER A 322 60.65 -35.17 40.87
N THR A 323 61.18 -33.95 40.97
CA THR A 323 62.35 -33.38 40.28
C THR A 323 62.50 -33.39 38.74
N THR A 324 62.98 -32.23 38.25
CA THR A 324 63.83 -31.98 37.06
C THR A 324 63.16 -32.16 35.69
N ASP A 325 63.36 -31.35 34.65
CA ASP A 325 64.17 -30.17 34.35
C ASP A 325 63.73 -29.67 32.95
N GLN A 326 64.05 -28.42 32.62
CA GLN A 326 64.21 -27.86 31.26
C GLN A 326 63.03 -27.70 30.29
N GLY A 327 62.97 -26.51 29.69
CA GLY A 327 62.45 -26.32 28.33
C GLY A 327 61.59 -25.08 28.13
N LYS A 328 62.23 -23.93 27.85
CA LYS A 328 61.57 -22.74 27.30
C LYS A 328 61.08 -23.01 25.87
N GLU A 329 60.11 -22.17 25.48
CA GLU A 329 59.87 -21.66 24.12
C GLU A 329 58.84 -22.42 23.26
N ASP A 330 57.70 -21.78 22.99
CA ASP A 330 57.32 -21.40 21.62
C ASP A 330 55.97 -20.66 21.62
N ASP A 331 56.04 -19.33 21.58
CA ASP A 331 54.94 -18.45 21.17
C ASP A 331 55.27 -17.96 19.75
N LYS A 332 54.85 -18.72 18.74
CA LYS A 332 54.93 -18.31 17.33
C LYS A 332 53.57 -18.47 16.65
N PRO A 333 53.07 -17.43 15.96
CA PRO A 333 51.78 -17.49 15.29
C PRO A 333 51.84 -18.37 14.03
N PRO A 334 50.73 -19.03 13.66
CA PRO A 334 50.72 -20.05 12.63
C PRO A 334 50.87 -19.46 11.22
N VAL A 335 51.59 -20.19 10.35
CA VAL A 335 51.81 -19.83 8.94
C VAL A 335 51.11 -20.83 8.02
N LEU A 336 50.36 -20.34 7.03
CA LEU A 336 49.66 -21.15 6.04
C LEU A 336 50.60 -21.61 4.93
N LYS A 337 50.63 -22.92 4.65
CA LYS A 337 51.32 -23.48 3.48
C LYS A 337 50.49 -23.29 2.21
N ARG A 338 51.17 -22.91 1.13
CA ARG A 338 50.64 -22.85 -0.23
C ARG A 338 50.33 -24.28 -0.71
N ARG A 339 49.19 -24.46 -1.37
CA ARG A 339 48.85 -25.72 -2.05
C ARG A 339 49.49 -25.73 -3.43
N ASP A 340 50.04 -26.88 -3.80
CA ASP A 340 50.53 -27.17 -5.16
C ASP A 340 49.38 -27.30 -6.16
#